data_AF-A0A836RKL2-F1
#
_entry.id   AF-A0A836RKL2-F1
#
_cell.length_a   1.000
_cell.length_b   1.000
_cell.length_c   1.000
_cell.angle_alpha   90.00
_cell.angle_beta   90.00
_cell.angle_gamma   90.00
#
_symmetry.space_group_name_H-M   'P 1'
#
loop_
_entity.id
_entity.type
_entity.pdbx_description
1 polymer ?
#
loop_
_entity_poly.entity_id
_entity_poly.type
_entity_poly.pdbx_seq_one_letter_code
_entity_poly.pdbx_strand_id
1 'polypeptide(L)'
;MQLKLHNPGEAFVAITILIMHADGEASAKELNYILKNYSSQPLKILNGIDDSDKFNFFLETKNKIYKTFLKNPNTDDKRPFNKDETEALILQSKKVLTPHLRETAFLLAAELAHTDGLTENEKNILMQIRDTFEINREIADTIFEVSAIKYREADTVSYQASGTFPIEFESVADALIAIELAVIFADEDVNRAQEVNMFWNLTLLNIFKDKSPEYYYQVKYRILNMFNKHLDKPSSFSEQEVTDLLAACARIMGPAARETALWVAFELAYATGFNEHEQMFIQRLIEILDIDKDLTAKIQKVVQIKFRV
;
A
#
# COMPACT_ATOMS: atom_id res chain seq x y z
N MET A 1 13.42 -23.35 -22.75
CA MET A 1 12.40 -22.38 -23.22
C MET A 1 12.76 -21.03 -22.61
N GLN A 2 12.87 -19.94 -23.37
CA GLN A 2 13.41 -18.67 -22.82
C GLN A 2 12.30 -17.61 -22.76
N LEU A 3 11.78 -17.37 -21.56
CA LEU A 3 10.95 -16.20 -21.28
C LEU A 3 11.75 -14.94 -21.66
N LYS A 4 11.12 -14.00 -22.36
CA LYS A 4 11.69 -12.69 -22.68
C LYS A 4 10.71 -11.61 -22.26
N LEU A 5 11.12 -10.80 -21.28
CA LEU A 5 10.38 -9.62 -20.85
C LEU A 5 10.89 -8.40 -21.63
N HIS A 6 10.01 -7.52 -22.07
CA HIS A 6 10.34 -6.41 -22.98
C HIS A 6 10.42 -5.06 -22.30
N ASN A 7 9.68 -4.87 -21.22
CA ASN A 7 9.62 -3.60 -20.53
C ASN A 7 9.54 -3.83 -19.01
N PRO A 8 9.80 -2.78 -18.22
CA PRO A 8 9.72 -2.89 -16.77
C PRO A 8 8.34 -3.29 -16.24
N GLY A 9 7.24 -2.85 -16.86
CA GLY A 9 5.88 -3.25 -16.47
C GLY A 9 5.69 -4.77 -16.51
N GLU A 10 6.19 -5.44 -17.56
CA GLU A 10 6.11 -6.91 -17.65
C GLU A 10 6.91 -7.60 -16.52
N ALA A 11 8.01 -7.01 -16.07
CA ALA A 11 8.82 -7.52 -14.96
C ALA A 11 8.14 -7.35 -13.61
N PHE A 12 7.43 -6.25 -13.39
CA PHE A 12 6.60 -6.10 -12.19
C PHE A 12 5.52 -7.19 -12.16
N VAL A 13 4.80 -7.40 -13.27
CA VAL A 13 3.79 -8.47 -13.37
C VAL A 13 4.41 -9.85 -13.12
N ALA A 14 5.60 -10.11 -13.67
CA ALA A 14 6.31 -11.37 -13.48
C ALA A 14 6.65 -11.65 -12.01
N ILE A 15 7.16 -10.64 -11.29
CA ILE A 15 7.46 -10.76 -9.85
C ILE A 15 6.19 -10.88 -9.02
N THR A 16 5.14 -10.12 -9.34
CA THR A 16 3.82 -10.24 -8.68
C THR A 16 3.28 -11.66 -8.82
N ILE A 17 3.21 -12.21 -10.02
CA ILE A 17 2.73 -13.57 -10.28
C ILE A 17 3.56 -14.62 -9.55
N LEU A 18 4.88 -14.41 -9.48
CA LEU A 18 5.78 -15.33 -8.80
C LEU A 18 5.48 -15.43 -7.30
N ILE A 19 5.23 -14.29 -6.64
CA ILE A 19 4.85 -14.26 -5.21
C ILE A 19 3.48 -14.90 -5.01
N MET A 20 2.47 -14.52 -5.82
CA MET A 20 1.11 -15.08 -5.72
C MET A 20 1.00 -16.58 -5.95
N HIS A 21 2.03 -17.24 -6.48
CA HIS A 21 2.01 -18.68 -6.68
C HIS A 21 2.92 -19.40 -5.70
N ALA A 22 3.59 -18.69 -4.80
CA ALA A 22 4.63 -19.24 -3.95
C ALA A 22 4.12 -20.36 -3.04
N ASP A 23 2.89 -20.25 -2.54
CA ASP A 23 2.27 -21.18 -1.61
C ASP A 23 1.23 -22.10 -2.26
N GLY A 24 0.85 -21.84 -3.51
CA GLY A 24 -0.14 -22.63 -4.24
C GLY A 24 -1.56 -22.06 -4.19
N GLU A 25 -1.74 -20.87 -3.62
CA GLU A 25 -3.02 -20.20 -3.47
C GLU A 25 -2.93 -18.74 -3.96
N ALA A 26 -4.05 -18.18 -4.41
CA ALA A 26 -4.12 -16.77 -4.73
C ALA A 26 -5.32 -16.22 -3.95
N SER A 27 -5.07 -15.36 -2.97
CA SER A 27 -6.10 -14.85 -2.08
C SER A 27 -6.83 -13.65 -2.68
N ALA A 28 -8.03 -13.37 -2.16
CA ALA A 28 -8.77 -12.19 -2.57
C ALA A 28 -8.02 -10.89 -2.23
N LYS A 29 -7.19 -10.88 -1.18
CA LYS A 29 -6.41 -9.71 -0.78
C LYS A 29 -5.26 -9.46 -1.74
N GLU A 30 -4.57 -10.50 -2.18
CA GLU A 30 -3.53 -10.40 -3.21
C GLU A 30 -4.11 -9.87 -4.54
N LEU A 31 -5.28 -10.37 -4.93
CA LEU A 31 -5.98 -9.87 -6.12
C LEU A 31 -6.36 -8.38 -5.98
N ASN A 32 -6.89 -7.98 -4.83
CA ASN A 32 -7.18 -6.57 -4.55
C ASN A 32 -5.91 -5.72 -4.54
N TYR A 33 -4.78 -6.25 -4.05
CA TYR A 33 -3.50 -5.57 -4.08
C TYR A 33 -3.02 -5.31 -5.52
N ILE A 34 -3.22 -6.28 -6.41
CA ILE A 34 -2.94 -6.10 -7.85
C ILE A 34 -3.86 -5.03 -8.44
N LEU A 35 -5.18 -5.14 -8.20
CA LEU A 35 -6.13 -4.16 -8.70
C LEU A 35 -5.77 -2.74 -8.24
N LYS A 36 -5.38 -2.58 -6.98
CA LYS A 36 -4.87 -1.31 -6.46
C LYS A 36 -3.67 -0.80 -7.26
N ASN A 37 -2.58 -1.58 -7.30
CA ASN A 37 -1.29 -1.12 -7.83
C ASN A 37 -1.23 -1.07 -9.36
N TYR A 38 -2.08 -1.82 -10.06
CA TYR A 38 -2.10 -1.83 -11.52
C TYR A 38 -3.25 -1.01 -12.11
N SER A 39 -4.35 -0.78 -11.38
CA SER A 39 -5.52 -0.06 -11.93
C SER A 39 -5.78 1.30 -11.30
N SER A 40 -5.38 1.54 -10.04
CA SER A 40 -5.86 2.70 -9.27
C SER A 40 -4.76 3.64 -8.76
N GLN A 41 -3.60 3.10 -8.41
CA GLN A 41 -2.38 3.87 -8.20
C GLN A 41 -1.54 3.67 -9.45
N PRO A 42 -1.33 4.69 -10.30
CA PRO A 42 -0.41 4.54 -11.40
C PRO A 42 0.99 4.36 -10.82
N LEU A 43 1.46 3.12 -10.70
CA LEU A 43 2.89 2.87 -10.73
C LEU A 43 3.38 3.63 -11.97
N LYS A 44 4.23 4.65 -11.79
CA LYS A 44 4.65 5.50 -12.92
C LYS A 44 5.29 4.70 -14.05
N ILE A 45 5.72 3.47 -13.75
CA ILE A 45 6.21 2.49 -14.70
C ILE A 45 5.19 2.02 -15.75
N LEU A 46 3.89 2.19 -15.47
CA LEU A 46 2.78 1.94 -16.39
C LEU A 46 2.29 3.25 -17.04
N ASN A 47 3.00 4.37 -16.86
CA ASN A 47 2.68 5.62 -17.56
C ASN A 47 2.80 5.40 -19.06
N GLY A 48 1.76 5.75 -19.81
CA GLY A 48 1.64 5.49 -21.24
C GLY A 48 0.80 4.26 -21.60
N ILE A 49 0.30 3.53 -20.59
CA ILE A 49 -0.81 2.58 -20.75
C ILE A 49 -2.06 3.26 -20.22
N ASP A 50 -3.12 3.32 -21.04
CA ASP A 50 -4.40 3.87 -20.63
C ASP A 50 -4.95 3.11 -19.43
N ASP A 51 -5.58 3.80 -18.46
CA ASP A 51 -6.07 3.19 -17.23
C ASP A 51 -7.01 2.01 -17.48
N SER A 52 -7.83 2.07 -18.55
CA SER A 52 -8.70 0.98 -18.97
C SER A 52 -7.96 -0.26 -19.48
N ASP A 53 -6.71 -0.11 -19.91
CA ASP A 53 -5.90 -1.16 -20.52
C ASP A 53 -4.86 -1.75 -19.58
N LYS A 54 -4.60 -1.13 -18.41
CA LYS A 54 -3.59 -1.65 -17.46
C LYS A 54 -3.91 -3.06 -16.97
N PHE A 55 -5.19 -3.38 -16.75
CA PHE A 55 -5.60 -4.73 -16.39
C PHE A 55 -5.42 -5.72 -17.56
N ASN A 56 -5.70 -5.28 -18.80
CA ASN A 56 -5.44 -6.09 -19.99
C ASN A 56 -3.94 -6.38 -20.15
N PHE A 57 -3.09 -5.38 -19.93
CA PHE A 57 -1.63 -5.53 -19.93
C PHE A 57 -1.16 -6.57 -18.90
N PHE A 58 -1.74 -6.56 -17.68
CA PHE A 58 -1.48 -7.57 -16.67
C PHE A 58 -1.87 -8.98 -17.18
N LEU A 59 -3.08 -9.13 -17.73
CA LEU A 59 -3.58 -10.41 -18.23
C LEU A 59 -2.75 -10.96 -19.40
N GLU A 60 -2.36 -10.09 -20.35
CA GLU A 60 -1.52 -10.46 -21.48
C GLU A 60 -0.14 -10.96 -21.03
N THR A 61 0.47 -10.22 -20.09
CA THR A 61 1.76 -10.61 -19.52
C THR A 61 1.65 -11.92 -18.73
N LYS A 62 0.60 -12.09 -17.93
CA LYS A 62 0.30 -13.36 -17.24
C LYS A 62 0.22 -14.52 -18.22
N ASN A 63 -0.57 -14.37 -19.28
CA ASN A 63 -0.77 -15.39 -20.30
C ASN A 63 0.53 -15.74 -21.02
N LYS A 64 1.39 -14.76 -21.30
CA LYS A 64 2.73 -14.97 -21.86
C LYS A 64 3.63 -15.79 -20.94
N ILE A 65 3.64 -15.49 -19.65
CA ILE A 65 4.40 -16.25 -18.63
C ILE A 65 3.88 -17.68 -18.56
N TYR A 66 2.57 -17.86 -18.46
CA TYR A 66 1.95 -19.18 -18.28
C TYR A 66 2.22 -20.09 -19.47
N LYS A 67 2.05 -19.57 -20.69
CA LYS A 67 2.40 -20.30 -21.93
C LYS A 67 3.87 -20.74 -21.96
N THR A 68 4.77 -19.92 -21.44
CA THR A 68 6.21 -20.22 -21.42
C THR A 68 6.58 -21.34 -20.46
N PHE A 69 5.87 -21.45 -19.34
CA PHE A 69 6.13 -22.47 -18.30
C PHE A 69 5.10 -23.60 -18.29
N LEU A 70 4.38 -23.77 -19.40
CA LEU A 70 3.37 -24.80 -19.59
C LEU A 70 2.34 -24.84 -18.44
N LYS A 71 2.04 -23.68 -17.86
CA LYS A 71 0.89 -23.48 -16.98
C LYS A 71 -0.33 -23.25 -17.86
N ASN A 72 -1.46 -23.86 -17.51
CA ASN A 72 -2.66 -23.69 -18.31
C ASN A 72 -3.26 -22.29 -18.03
N PRO A 73 -3.29 -21.37 -19.02
CA PRO A 73 -3.77 -20.00 -18.82
C PRO A 73 -5.28 -19.90 -18.67
N ASN A 74 -6.01 -20.94 -19.06
CA ASN A 74 -7.47 -21.03 -18.97
C ASN A 74 -7.94 -21.73 -17.68
N THR A 75 -7.01 -22.15 -16.84
CA THR A 75 -7.29 -22.67 -15.51
C THR A 75 -6.57 -21.81 -14.49
N ASP A 76 -7.12 -21.74 -13.28
CA ASP A 76 -6.37 -21.27 -12.13
C ASP A 76 -5.32 -22.33 -11.75
N ASP A 77 -4.30 -22.52 -12.60
CA ASP A 77 -3.14 -23.36 -12.29
C ASP A 77 -2.30 -22.66 -11.23
N LYS A 78 -2.73 -22.82 -9.98
CA LYS A 78 -2.12 -22.20 -8.80
C LYS A 78 -0.82 -22.88 -8.38
N ARG A 79 -0.35 -23.94 -9.05
CA ARG A 79 0.88 -24.64 -8.62
C ARG A 79 2.04 -23.65 -8.47
N PRO A 80 2.91 -23.81 -7.46
CA PRO A 80 4.13 -23.01 -7.42
C PRO A 80 5.00 -23.19 -8.64
N PHE A 81 5.72 -22.13 -9.00
CA PHE A 81 6.80 -22.22 -9.99
C PHE A 81 7.92 -23.08 -9.40
N ASN A 82 8.47 -24.00 -10.20
CA ASN A 82 9.63 -24.77 -9.74
C ASN A 82 10.88 -23.88 -9.68
N LYS A 83 12.00 -24.44 -9.20
CA LYS A 83 13.25 -23.71 -9.02
C LYS A 83 13.76 -23.04 -10.31
N ASP A 84 13.79 -23.79 -11.42
CA ASP A 84 14.31 -23.28 -12.70
C ASP A 84 13.37 -22.19 -13.28
N GLU A 85 12.06 -22.36 -13.12
CA GLU A 85 11.05 -21.37 -13.54
C GLU A 85 11.16 -20.08 -12.72
N THR A 86 11.34 -20.21 -11.40
CA THR A 86 11.56 -19.11 -10.46
C THR A 86 12.81 -18.33 -10.81
N GLU A 87 13.96 -19.00 -10.95
CA GLU A 87 15.22 -18.39 -11.34
C GLU A 87 15.10 -17.67 -12.69
N ALA A 88 14.40 -18.27 -13.66
CA ALA A 88 14.17 -17.66 -14.96
C ALA A 88 13.33 -16.37 -14.87
N LEU A 89 12.25 -16.35 -14.08
CA LEU A 89 11.41 -15.16 -13.88
C LEU A 89 12.19 -14.01 -13.24
N ILE A 90 12.94 -14.30 -12.17
CA ILE A 90 13.73 -13.28 -11.45
C ILE A 90 14.84 -12.75 -12.37
N LEU A 91 15.59 -13.62 -13.05
CA LEU A 91 16.70 -13.20 -13.90
C LEU A 91 16.22 -12.38 -15.11
N GLN A 92 15.09 -12.74 -15.72
CA GLN A 92 14.53 -11.95 -16.83
C GLN A 92 14.01 -10.60 -16.36
N SER A 93 13.43 -10.54 -15.16
CA SER A 93 13.00 -9.28 -14.54
C SER A 93 14.20 -8.36 -14.29
N LYS A 94 15.30 -8.87 -13.71
CA LYS A 94 16.54 -8.10 -13.48
C LYS A 94 17.08 -7.42 -14.75
N LYS A 95 16.98 -8.09 -15.90
CA LYS A 95 17.51 -7.59 -17.19
C LYS A 95 16.83 -6.32 -17.69
N VAL A 96 15.55 -6.13 -17.37
CA VAL A 96 14.77 -4.96 -17.82
C VAL A 96 14.59 -3.92 -16.72
N LEU A 97 14.78 -4.29 -15.45
CA LEU A 97 14.69 -3.38 -14.32
C LEU A 97 16.02 -2.66 -14.05
N THR A 98 15.97 -1.34 -13.96
CA THR A 98 17.08 -0.52 -13.43
C THR A 98 17.24 -0.78 -11.92
N PRO A 99 18.39 -0.43 -11.30
CA PRO A 99 18.60 -0.63 -9.86
C PRO A 99 17.46 -0.06 -8.99
N HIS A 100 16.99 1.15 -9.30
CA HIS A 100 15.89 1.74 -8.54
C HIS A 100 14.57 0.97 -8.71
N LEU A 101 14.28 0.50 -9.93
CA LEU A 101 13.09 -0.29 -10.20
C LEU A 101 13.11 -1.66 -9.53
N ARG A 102 14.30 -2.23 -9.30
CA ARG A 102 14.45 -3.50 -8.59
C ARG A 102 14.04 -3.38 -7.13
N GLU A 103 14.46 -2.31 -6.44
CA GLU A 103 14.05 -2.09 -5.04
C GLU A 103 12.53 -1.84 -4.96
N THR A 104 11.95 -1.11 -5.91
CA THR A 104 10.49 -0.90 -5.95
C THR A 104 9.74 -2.19 -6.24
N ALA A 105 10.20 -3.02 -7.19
CA ALA A 105 9.61 -4.33 -7.45
C ALA A 105 9.71 -5.26 -6.24
N PHE A 106 10.83 -5.23 -5.51
CA PHE A 106 11.02 -5.98 -4.27
C PHE A 106 10.12 -5.48 -3.14
N LEU A 107 9.97 -4.17 -2.97
CA LEU A 107 9.02 -3.58 -2.03
C LEU A 107 7.59 -4.04 -2.32
N LEU A 108 7.14 -3.94 -3.57
CA LEU A 108 5.78 -4.35 -3.91
C LEU A 108 5.55 -5.87 -3.74
N ALA A 109 6.59 -6.68 -3.98
CA ALA A 109 6.57 -8.11 -3.72
C ALA A 109 6.47 -8.43 -2.23
N ALA A 110 7.24 -7.71 -1.39
CA ALA A 110 7.18 -7.86 0.06
C ALA A 110 5.83 -7.42 0.61
N GLU A 111 5.30 -6.26 0.17
CA GLU A 111 3.97 -5.81 0.56
C GLU A 111 2.90 -6.85 0.18
N LEU A 112 2.94 -7.39 -1.04
CA LEU A 112 2.00 -8.41 -1.50
C LEU A 112 2.01 -9.65 -0.60
N ALA A 113 3.20 -10.20 -0.32
CA ALA A 113 3.36 -11.37 0.53
C ALA A 113 2.92 -11.14 1.99
N HIS A 114 2.80 -9.89 2.43
CA HIS A 114 2.29 -9.56 3.76
C HIS A 114 0.77 -9.34 3.80
N THR A 115 0.07 -9.28 2.66
CA THR A 115 -1.37 -8.92 2.61
C THR A 115 -2.27 -9.94 3.33
N ASP A 116 -1.96 -11.22 3.22
CA ASP A 116 -2.63 -12.33 3.89
C ASP A 116 -1.73 -13.11 4.85
N GLY A 117 -0.42 -12.87 4.82
CA GLY A 117 0.54 -13.27 5.84
C GLY A 117 1.72 -14.00 5.23
N LEU A 118 2.93 -13.51 5.54
CA LEU A 118 4.16 -14.00 4.91
C LEU A 118 4.43 -15.47 5.23
N THR A 119 4.36 -16.32 4.22
CA THR A 119 4.73 -17.73 4.28
C THR A 119 6.24 -17.94 4.10
N GLU A 120 6.74 -19.13 4.47
CA GLU A 120 8.16 -19.46 4.31
C GLU A 120 8.56 -19.57 2.82
N ASN A 121 7.66 -19.99 1.94
CA ASN A 121 7.94 -20.08 0.50
C ASN A 121 8.08 -18.68 -0.12
N GLU A 122 7.17 -17.76 0.19
CA GLU A 122 7.26 -16.37 -0.26
C GLU A 122 8.52 -15.71 0.28
N LYS A 123 8.83 -15.92 1.57
CA LYS A 123 10.07 -15.43 2.17
C LYS A 123 11.30 -15.97 1.43
N ASN A 124 11.34 -17.26 1.10
CA ASN A 124 12.44 -17.84 0.33
C ASN A 124 12.57 -17.23 -1.07
N ILE A 125 11.46 -16.98 -1.76
CA ILE A 125 11.44 -16.32 -3.06
C ILE A 125 11.89 -14.86 -2.94
N LEU A 126 11.40 -14.11 -1.95
CA LEU A 126 11.84 -12.73 -1.68
C LEU A 126 13.34 -12.67 -1.41
N MET A 127 13.89 -13.63 -0.66
CA MET A 127 15.33 -13.72 -0.43
C MET A 127 16.11 -13.96 -1.72
N GLN A 128 15.60 -14.81 -2.63
CA GLN A 128 16.18 -15.01 -3.96
C GLN A 128 16.07 -13.76 -4.85
N ILE A 129 14.94 -13.04 -4.80
CA ILE A 129 14.75 -11.77 -5.51
C ILE A 129 15.78 -10.76 -5.02
N ARG A 130 15.90 -10.58 -3.70
CA ARG A 130 16.84 -9.65 -3.06
C ARG A 130 18.28 -9.92 -3.47
N ASP A 131 18.71 -11.18 -3.39
CA ASP A 131 20.07 -11.58 -3.78
C ASP A 131 20.31 -11.39 -5.28
N THR A 132 19.36 -11.82 -6.13
CA THR A 132 19.50 -11.72 -7.59
C THR A 132 19.46 -10.26 -8.06
N PHE A 133 18.59 -9.45 -7.48
CA PHE A 133 18.45 -8.03 -7.81
C PHE A 133 19.59 -7.17 -7.22
N GLU A 134 20.43 -7.76 -6.36
CA GLU A 134 21.54 -7.10 -5.67
C GLU A 134 21.06 -5.93 -4.81
N ILE A 135 19.92 -6.12 -4.14
CA ILE A 135 19.34 -5.10 -3.25
C ILE A 135 20.19 -5.04 -1.99
N ASN A 136 20.55 -3.82 -1.60
CA ASN A 136 21.30 -3.58 -0.38
C ASN A 136 20.57 -4.22 0.82
N ARG A 137 21.31 -4.95 1.66
CA ARG A 137 20.75 -5.70 2.79
C ARG A 137 19.99 -4.80 3.77
N GLU A 138 20.53 -3.63 4.09
CA GLU A 138 19.87 -2.68 5.01
C GLU A 138 18.54 -2.18 4.43
N ILE A 139 18.50 -1.91 3.12
CA ILE A 139 17.26 -1.52 2.43
C ILE A 139 16.24 -2.68 2.48
N ALA A 140 16.68 -3.91 2.19
CA ALA A 140 15.81 -5.07 2.22
C ALA A 140 15.26 -5.37 3.62
N ASP A 141 16.12 -5.32 4.64
CA ASP A 141 15.74 -5.50 6.05
C ASP A 141 14.73 -4.42 6.48
N THR A 142 14.94 -3.17 6.07
CA THR A 142 13.99 -2.08 6.32
C THR A 142 12.64 -2.34 5.61
N ILE A 143 12.66 -2.76 4.35
CA ILE A 143 11.44 -3.08 3.60
C ILE A 143 10.64 -4.19 4.30
N PHE A 144 11.31 -5.26 4.74
CA PHE A 144 10.65 -6.36 5.46
C PHE A 144 10.04 -5.89 6.78
N GLU A 145 10.83 -5.19 7.59
CA GLU A 145 10.38 -4.69 8.90
C GLU A 145 9.11 -3.85 8.77
N VAL A 146 9.12 -2.89 7.84
CA VAL A 146 8.04 -1.92 7.76
C VAL A 146 6.85 -2.42 6.93
N SER A 147 7.05 -3.28 5.94
CA SER A 147 5.92 -3.91 5.21
C SER A 147 5.04 -4.74 6.15
N ALA A 148 5.65 -5.42 7.13
CA ALA A 148 4.91 -6.17 8.14
C ALA A 148 4.03 -5.27 9.03
N ILE A 149 4.44 -4.01 9.28
CA ILE A 149 3.68 -3.07 10.11
C ILE A 149 2.37 -2.68 9.44
N LYS A 150 2.35 -2.50 8.12
CA LYS A 150 1.14 -2.11 7.38
C LYS A 150 0.02 -3.14 7.46
N TYR A 151 0.38 -4.42 7.42
CA TYR A 151 -0.60 -5.51 7.32
C TYR A 151 -0.79 -6.32 8.59
N ARG A 152 -0.07 -6.04 9.69
CA ARG A 152 -0.35 -6.70 10.97
C ARG A 152 -1.73 -6.29 11.50
N GLU A 153 -2.30 -7.12 12.37
CA GLU A 153 -3.54 -6.75 13.06
C GLU A 153 -3.29 -5.50 13.90
N ALA A 154 -4.07 -4.44 13.65
CA ALA A 154 -4.07 -3.28 14.51
C ALA A 154 -4.77 -3.67 15.82
N ASP A 155 -4.08 -3.50 16.96
CA ASP A 155 -4.68 -3.71 18.27
C ASP A 155 -5.99 -2.92 18.36
N THR A 156 -7.11 -3.62 18.52
CA THR A 156 -8.45 -3.04 18.70
C THR A 156 -8.71 -2.64 20.16
N VAL A 157 -7.66 -2.64 20.99
CA VAL A 157 -7.76 -2.27 22.39
C VAL A 157 -8.13 -0.79 22.47
N SER A 158 -9.40 -0.51 22.74
CA SER A 158 -9.89 0.84 22.95
C SER A 158 -9.19 1.45 24.16
N TYR A 159 -8.34 2.45 23.94
CA TYR A 159 -7.86 3.28 25.03
C TYR A 159 -8.99 4.27 25.37
N GLN A 160 -9.78 3.96 26.39
CA GLN A 160 -10.78 4.92 26.88
C GLN A 160 -10.08 5.97 27.73
N ALA A 161 -9.64 7.07 27.12
CA ALA A 161 -9.31 8.27 27.86
C ALA A 161 -10.62 8.88 28.41
N SER A 162 -10.66 9.16 29.72
CA SER A 162 -11.81 9.78 30.37
C SER A 162 -11.89 11.29 30.04
N GLY A 163 -13.06 11.76 29.64
CA GLY A 163 -13.35 13.18 29.38
C GLY A 163 -14.43 13.36 28.32
N THR A 164 -15.13 14.51 28.33
CA THR A 164 -16.03 14.93 27.26
C THR A 164 -15.23 15.68 26.20
N PHE A 165 -15.23 15.18 24.96
CA PHE A 165 -14.50 15.77 23.84
C PHE A 165 -15.46 16.12 22.70
N PRO A 166 -15.13 17.13 21.88
CA PRO A 166 -16.02 17.57 20.79
C PRO A 166 -16.15 16.55 19.66
N ILE A 167 -15.19 15.63 19.52
CA ILE A 167 -15.13 14.60 18.47
C ILE A 167 -14.95 13.25 19.13
N GLU A 168 -15.70 12.24 18.69
CA GLU A 168 -15.52 10.84 19.09
C GLU A 168 -15.59 9.94 17.87
N PHE A 169 -14.63 9.00 17.78
CA PHE A 169 -14.59 7.98 16.74
C PHE A 169 -15.10 6.66 17.31
N GLU A 170 -15.92 5.93 16.54
CA GLU A 170 -16.53 4.67 17.00
C GLU A 170 -15.56 3.49 16.86
N SER A 171 -14.54 3.61 16.02
CA SER A 171 -13.54 2.57 15.79
C SER A 171 -12.23 3.14 15.25
N VAL A 172 -11.15 2.35 15.37
CA VAL A 172 -9.85 2.70 14.80
C VAL A 172 -9.93 2.89 13.27
N ALA A 173 -10.83 2.17 12.60
CA ALA A 173 -11.08 2.36 11.17
C ALA A 173 -11.60 3.78 10.88
N ASP A 174 -12.44 4.35 11.73
CA ASP A 174 -12.92 5.73 11.57
C ASP A 174 -11.80 6.74 11.72
N ALA A 175 -10.93 6.54 12.71
CA ALA A 175 -9.78 7.40 12.92
C ALA A 175 -8.77 7.32 11.75
N LEU A 176 -8.58 6.14 11.14
CA LEU A 176 -7.76 6.01 9.93
C LEU A 176 -8.36 6.77 8.74
N ILE A 177 -9.68 6.66 8.51
CA ILE A 177 -10.38 7.45 7.48
C ILE A 177 -10.21 8.95 7.77
N ALA A 178 -10.32 9.37 9.03
CA ALA A 178 -10.18 10.78 9.41
C ALA A 178 -8.77 11.32 9.11
N ILE A 179 -7.72 10.52 9.38
CA ILE A 179 -6.33 10.89 9.10
C ILE A 179 -6.10 11.01 7.59
N GLU A 180 -6.53 10.04 6.79
CA GLU A 180 -6.38 10.13 5.34
C GLU A 180 -7.16 11.29 4.74
N LEU A 181 -8.37 11.57 5.24
CA LEU A 181 -9.12 12.77 4.85
C LEU A 181 -8.37 14.05 5.19
N ALA A 182 -7.76 14.13 6.36
CA ALA A 182 -6.98 15.31 6.75
C ALA A 182 -5.73 15.50 5.88
N VAL A 183 -5.10 14.42 5.40
CA VAL A 183 -4.03 14.50 4.40
C VAL A 183 -4.56 15.03 3.07
N ILE A 184 -5.65 14.45 2.55
CA ILE A 184 -6.23 14.85 1.25
C ILE A 184 -6.66 16.32 1.24
N PHE A 185 -7.24 16.79 2.33
CA PHE A 185 -7.72 18.17 2.43
C PHE A 185 -6.61 19.15 2.84
N ALA A 186 -5.37 18.71 3.06
CA ALA A 186 -4.31 19.56 3.61
C ALA A 186 -4.00 20.77 2.72
N ASP A 187 -4.08 20.62 1.39
CA ASP A 187 -3.74 21.64 0.39
C ASP A 187 -4.94 22.19 -0.39
N GLU A 188 -6.16 21.80 -0.03
CA GLU A 188 -7.42 22.18 -0.67
C GLU A 188 -7.58 21.72 -2.13
N ASP A 189 -6.66 20.90 -2.67
CA ASP A 189 -6.71 20.37 -4.04
C ASP A 189 -7.17 18.91 -4.06
N VAL A 190 -8.39 18.71 -3.54
CA VAL A 190 -9.00 17.39 -3.46
C VAL A 190 -9.47 16.92 -4.83
N ASN A 191 -8.88 15.83 -5.31
CA ASN A 191 -9.22 15.24 -6.60
C ASN A 191 -9.67 13.78 -6.49
N ARG A 192 -10.29 13.30 -7.57
CA ARG A 192 -10.84 11.94 -7.63
C ARG A 192 -9.78 10.85 -7.47
N ALA A 193 -8.55 11.09 -7.93
CA ALA A 193 -7.48 10.12 -7.83
C ALA A 193 -7.04 9.91 -6.37
N GLN A 194 -6.96 10.99 -5.58
CA GLN A 194 -6.73 10.92 -4.13
C GLN A 194 -7.82 10.12 -3.43
N GLU A 195 -9.10 10.38 -3.71
CA GLU A 195 -10.21 9.62 -3.11
C GLU A 195 -10.16 8.13 -3.44
N VAL A 196 -9.88 7.78 -4.70
CA VAL A 196 -9.77 6.39 -5.14
C VAL A 196 -8.57 5.72 -4.47
N ASN A 197 -7.44 6.42 -4.38
CA ASN A 197 -6.25 5.94 -3.70
C ASN A 197 -6.51 5.66 -2.21
N MET A 198 -7.15 6.61 -1.52
CA MET A 198 -7.63 6.47 -0.13
C MET A 198 -8.44 5.19 0.07
N PHE A 199 -9.46 4.99 -0.76
CA PHE A 199 -10.32 3.80 -0.69
C PHE A 199 -9.52 2.50 -0.84
N TRP A 200 -8.64 2.42 -1.84
CA TRP A 200 -7.82 1.22 -2.05
C TRP A 200 -6.74 1.02 -0.99
N ASN A 201 -6.19 2.09 -0.39
CA ASN A 201 -5.27 1.98 0.73
C ASN A 201 -5.94 1.30 1.93
N LEU A 202 -7.12 1.77 2.32
CA LEU A 202 -7.83 1.27 3.49
C LEU A 202 -8.36 -0.15 3.31
N THR A 203 -8.93 -0.48 2.16
CA THR A 203 -9.53 -1.81 1.90
C THR A 203 -8.51 -2.96 1.98
N LEU A 204 -7.22 -2.69 1.82
CA LEU A 204 -6.16 -3.70 1.97
C LEU A 204 -5.70 -3.89 3.42
N LEU A 205 -6.04 -2.97 4.32
CA LEU A 205 -5.69 -3.11 5.72
C LEU A 205 -6.60 -4.13 6.41
N ASN A 206 -6.02 -4.96 7.27
CA ASN A 206 -6.76 -5.98 8.01
C ASN A 206 -7.93 -5.42 8.84
N ILE A 207 -7.83 -4.17 9.28
CA ILE A 207 -8.88 -3.51 10.06
C ILE A 207 -10.17 -3.24 9.26
N PHE A 208 -10.09 -3.26 7.92
CA PHE A 208 -11.23 -3.10 7.03
C PHE A 208 -11.75 -4.43 6.44
N LYS A 209 -11.19 -5.59 6.82
CA LYS A 209 -11.51 -6.90 6.19
C LYS A 209 -13.00 -7.25 6.20
N ASP A 210 -13.73 -6.83 7.23
CA ASP A 210 -15.16 -7.12 7.42
C ASP A 210 -16.05 -5.87 7.16
N LYS A 211 -15.48 -4.80 6.61
CA LYS A 211 -16.18 -3.55 6.34
C LYS A 211 -16.62 -3.51 4.89
N SER A 212 -17.88 -3.16 4.64
CA SER A 212 -18.37 -2.98 3.28
C SER A 212 -17.88 -1.63 2.70
N PRO A 213 -17.87 -1.46 1.37
CA PRO A 213 -17.59 -0.16 0.77
C PRO A 213 -18.52 0.96 1.28
N GLU A 214 -19.78 0.65 1.60
CA GLU A 214 -20.74 1.61 2.16
C GLU A 214 -20.32 2.14 3.53
N TYR A 215 -19.68 1.31 4.36
CA TYR A 215 -19.13 1.73 5.65
C TYR A 215 -18.15 2.90 5.47
N TYR A 216 -17.24 2.78 4.51
CA TYR A 216 -16.29 3.84 4.20
C TYR A 216 -17.00 5.15 3.82
N TYR A 217 -18.00 5.11 2.94
CA TYR A 217 -18.74 6.31 2.54
C TYR A 217 -19.49 6.94 3.71
N GLN A 218 -20.15 6.13 4.54
CA GLN A 218 -20.87 6.60 5.72
C GLN A 218 -19.94 7.33 6.69
N VAL A 219 -18.80 6.72 7.02
CA VAL A 219 -17.82 7.30 7.94
C VAL A 219 -17.18 8.55 7.34
N LYS A 220 -16.82 8.52 6.05
CA LYS A 220 -16.29 9.67 5.31
C LYS A 220 -17.22 10.88 5.43
N TYR A 221 -18.50 10.72 5.07
CA TYR A 221 -19.46 11.83 5.13
C TYR A 221 -19.74 12.30 6.55
N ARG A 222 -19.77 11.38 7.53
CA ARG A 222 -19.91 11.75 8.94
C ARG A 222 -18.75 12.66 9.39
N ILE A 223 -17.51 12.28 9.09
CA ILE A 223 -16.31 13.06 9.46
C ILE A 223 -16.34 14.42 8.77
N LEU A 224 -16.58 14.47 7.46
CA LEU A 224 -16.64 15.74 6.73
C LEU A 224 -17.72 16.67 7.31
N ASN A 225 -18.91 16.15 7.64
CA ASN A 225 -19.97 16.93 8.26
C ASN A 225 -19.61 17.46 9.65
N MET A 226 -18.87 16.69 10.46
CA MET A 226 -18.42 17.11 11.79
C MET A 226 -17.54 18.37 11.73
N PHE A 227 -16.78 18.54 10.65
CA PHE A 227 -15.87 19.67 10.43
C PHE A 227 -16.36 20.64 9.35
N ASN A 228 -17.63 20.52 8.93
CA ASN A 228 -18.22 21.33 7.85
C ASN A 228 -17.35 21.39 6.57
N LYS A 229 -16.76 20.25 6.19
CA LYS A 229 -15.95 20.09 4.97
C LYS A 229 -16.81 19.53 3.84
N HIS A 230 -16.53 19.95 2.61
CA HIS A 230 -17.31 19.58 1.42
C HIS A 230 -16.37 19.15 0.30
N LEU A 231 -16.74 18.11 -0.46
CA LEU A 231 -15.90 17.60 -1.56
C LEU A 231 -16.00 18.46 -2.82
N ASP A 232 -17.14 19.13 -3.05
CA ASP A 232 -17.37 20.03 -4.17
C ASP A 232 -16.75 21.42 -3.96
N LYS A 233 -16.46 21.76 -2.70
CA LYS A 233 -15.73 22.97 -2.31
C LYS A 233 -14.75 22.65 -1.18
N PRO A 234 -13.61 22.02 -1.54
CA PRO A 234 -12.62 21.63 -0.55
C PRO A 234 -12.09 22.84 0.22
N SER A 235 -11.84 22.65 1.50
CA SER A 235 -11.19 23.64 2.37
C SER A 235 -10.36 22.90 3.39
N SER A 236 -9.19 23.43 3.70
CA SER A 236 -8.26 22.77 4.62
C SER A 236 -8.83 22.68 6.03
N PHE A 237 -8.39 21.66 6.78
CA PHE A 237 -8.63 21.62 8.21
C PHE A 237 -7.80 22.71 8.88
N SER A 238 -8.45 23.56 9.68
CA SER A 238 -7.76 24.54 10.50
C SER A 238 -6.86 23.87 11.54
N GLU A 239 -5.93 24.62 12.12
CA GLU A 239 -4.98 24.06 13.09
C GLU A 239 -5.66 23.44 14.31
N GLN A 240 -6.74 24.07 14.78
CA GLN A 240 -7.52 23.53 15.89
C GLN A 240 -8.25 22.26 15.49
N GLU A 241 -8.86 22.22 14.30
CA GLU A 241 -9.53 21.01 13.80
C GLU A 241 -8.56 19.84 13.63
N VAL A 242 -7.35 20.09 13.12
CA VAL A 242 -6.29 19.07 13.04
C VAL A 242 -5.91 18.57 14.43
N THR A 243 -5.74 19.48 15.39
CA THR A 243 -5.39 19.12 16.77
C THR A 243 -6.47 18.26 17.42
N ASP A 244 -7.74 18.66 17.29
CA ASP A 244 -8.87 17.95 17.89
C ASP A 244 -9.10 16.58 17.22
N LEU A 245 -8.93 16.51 15.90
CA LEU A 245 -9.00 15.26 15.13
C LEU A 245 -7.91 14.28 15.60
N LEU A 246 -6.65 14.72 15.66
CA LEU A 246 -5.53 13.86 16.04
C LEU A 246 -5.59 13.45 17.52
N ALA A 247 -6.05 14.33 18.41
CA ALA A 247 -6.31 13.98 19.80
C ALA A 247 -7.42 12.92 19.93
N ALA A 248 -8.47 12.99 19.10
CA ALA A 248 -9.49 11.96 19.06
C ALA A 248 -8.95 10.62 18.52
N CYS A 249 -8.09 10.64 17.51
CA CYS A 249 -7.40 9.44 17.02
C CYS A 249 -6.50 8.82 18.12
N ALA A 250 -5.70 9.63 18.82
CA ALA A 250 -4.77 9.19 19.85
C ALA A 250 -5.42 8.39 20.98
N ARG A 251 -6.69 8.71 21.29
CA ARG A 251 -7.47 7.98 22.29
C ARG A 251 -7.77 6.57 21.85
N ILE A 252 -8.20 6.33 20.62
CA ILE A 252 -8.65 4.99 20.23
C ILE A 252 -7.55 4.14 19.59
N MET A 253 -6.50 4.77 19.08
CA MET A 253 -5.41 4.08 18.40
C MET A 253 -4.33 3.61 19.39
N GLY A 254 -4.17 2.29 19.49
CA GLY A 254 -2.97 1.68 20.09
C GLY A 254 -1.72 1.88 19.23
N PRO A 255 -0.52 1.50 19.71
CA PRO A 255 0.74 1.68 18.99
C PRO A 255 0.69 1.17 17.54
N ALA A 256 0.17 -0.04 17.35
CA ALA A 256 0.10 -0.64 16.01
C ALA A 256 -0.77 0.15 15.01
N ALA A 257 -1.89 0.69 15.49
CA ALA A 257 -2.78 1.51 14.69
C ALA A 257 -2.15 2.87 14.32
N ARG A 258 -1.40 3.49 15.25
CA ARG A 258 -0.69 4.76 15.02
C ARG A 258 0.39 4.62 13.95
N GLU A 259 1.16 3.54 14.02
CA GLU A 259 2.19 3.24 13.00
C GLU A 259 1.57 2.99 11.62
N THR A 260 0.43 2.27 11.58
CA THR A 260 -0.35 2.08 10.34
C THR A 260 -0.87 3.41 9.79
N ALA A 261 -1.37 4.29 10.68
CA ALA A 261 -1.85 5.61 10.32
C ALA A 261 -0.75 6.47 9.67
N LEU A 262 0.47 6.42 10.21
CA LEU A 262 1.62 7.11 9.63
C LEU A 262 1.98 6.56 8.24
N TRP A 263 1.97 5.23 8.08
CA TRP A 263 2.24 4.63 6.78
C TRP A 263 1.24 5.09 5.72
N VAL A 264 -0.07 5.02 6.00
CA VAL A 264 -1.09 5.42 5.01
C VAL A 264 -1.08 6.91 4.73
N ALA A 265 -0.78 7.75 5.73
CA ALA A 265 -0.62 9.18 5.56
C ALA A 265 0.53 9.50 4.60
N PHE A 266 1.69 8.85 4.77
CA PHE A 266 2.79 8.98 3.82
C PHE A 266 2.43 8.44 2.43
N GLU A 267 1.81 7.26 2.30
CA GLU A 267 1.45 6.73 0.97
C GLU A 267 0.55 7.69 0.19
N LEU A 268 -0.40 8.32 0.88
CA LEU A 268 -1.33 9.25 0.27
C LEU A 268 -0.64 10.54 -0.15
N ALA A 269 0.19 11.12 0.72
CA ALA A 269 0.95 12.33 0.43
C ALA A 269 1.97 12.13 -0.70
N TYR A 270 2.72 11.01 -0.71
CA TYR A 270 3.67 10.75 -1.79
C TYR A 270 3.02 10.45 -3.14
N ALA A 271 1.77 9.96 -3.14
CA ALA A 271 1.03 9.72 -4.38
C ALA A 271 0.69 11.02 -5.12
N THR A 272 0.63 12.15 -4.42
CA THR A 272 0.26 13.49 -4.94
C THR A 272 1.46 14.43 -5.08
N GLY A 273 2.65 14.00 -4.66
CA GLY A 273 3.89 14.76 -4.79
C GLY A 273 4.46 15.30 -3.48
N PHE A 274 3.82 15.00 -2.35
CA PHE A 274 4.20 15.33 -0.98
C PHE A 274 4.56 16.81 -0.77
N ASN A 275 3.53 17.64 -0.56
CA ASN A 275 3.68 19.09 -0.42
C ASN A 275 3.90 19.56 1.04
N GLU A 276 4.15 20.87 1.21
CA GLU A 276 4.44 21.48 2.52
C GLU A 276 3.27 21.34 3.51
N HIS A 277 2.02 21.45 3.04
CA HIS A 277 0.84 21.31 3.90
C HIS A 277 0.68 19.87 4.42
N GLU A 278 0.85 18.88 3.54
CA GLU A 278 0.86 17.46 3.91
C GLU A 278 2.02 17.15 4.87
N GLN A 279 3.20 17.74 4.66
CA GLN A 279 4.35 17.60 5.55
C GLN A 279 4.05 18.17 6.95
N MET A 280 3.45 19.35 7.03
CA MET A 280 3.03 19.96 8.30
C MET A 280 2.01 19.10 9.03
N PHE A 281 1.03 18.54 8.31
CA PHE A 281 0.05 17.62 8.91
C PHE A 281 0.72 16.34 9.44
N ILE A 282 1.58 15.70 8.64
CA ILE A 282 2.28 14.47 9.05
C ILE A 282 3.19 14.73 10.25
N GLN A 283 3.86 15.89 10.32
CA GLN A 283 4.66 16.24 11.49
C GLN A 283 3.80 16.31 12.77
N ARG A 284 2.61 16.93 12.69
CA ARG A 284 1.66 16.96 13.82
C ARG A 284 1.11 15.57 14.16
N LEU A 285 0.85 14.73 13.15
CA LEU A 285 0.45 13.34 13.33
C LEU A 285 1.49 12.58 14.15
N ILE A 286 2.78 12.68 13.79
CA ILE A 286 3.89 12.04 14.50
C ILE A 286 3.96 12.52 15.95
N GLU A 287 3.85 13.83 16.18
CA GLU A 287 3.95 14.44 17.51
C GLU A 287 2.76 14.07 18.42
N ILE A 288 1.53 14.21 17.93
CA ILE A 288 0.32 14.00 18.73
C ILE A 288 0.07 12.51 18.97
N LEU A 289 0.35 11.65 17.99
CA LEU A 289 0.22 10.20 18.15
C LEU A 289 1.44 9.58 18.84
N ASP A 290 2.47 10.35 19.18
CA ASP A 290 3.67 9.87 19.87
C ASP A 290 4.32 8.68 19.13
N ILE A 291 4.60 8.86 17.84
CA ILE A 291 5.19 7.83 16.98
C ILE A 291 6.70 7.91 17.04
N ASP A 292 7.36 6.75 17.19
CA ASP A 292 8.81 6.66 17.24
C ASP A 292 9.50 7.28 16.01
N LYS A 293 10.55 8.07 16.26
CA LYS A 293 11.24 8.85 15.21
C LYS A 293 12.07 7.97 14.28
N ASP A 294 12.70 6.92 14.82
CA ASP A 294 13.52 6.02 14.01
C ASP A 294 12.61 5.20 13.09
N LEU A 295 11.50 4.71 13.61
CA LEU A 295 10.46 4.06 12.82
C LEU A 295 9.87 4.99 11.76
N THR A 296 9.58 6.25 12.12
CA THR A 296 9.09 7.27 11.17
C THR A 296 10.04 7.42 9.98
N ALA A 297 11.35 7.52 10.23
CA ALA A 297 12.35 7.62 9.18
C ALA A 297 12.40 6.37 8.30
N LYS A 298 12.25 5.17 8.89
CA LYS A 298 12.15 3.91 8.13
C LYS A 298 10.92 3.86 7.24
N ILE A 299 9.74 4.20 7.76
CA ILE A 299 8.48 4.27 7.00
C ILE A 299 8.63 5.24 5.84
N GLN A 300 9.08 6.47 6.11
CA GLN A 300 9.26 7.48 5.07
C GLN A 300 10.22 7.00 3.96
N LYS A 301 11.37 6.40 4.33
CA LYS A 301 12.34 5.85 3.38
C LYS A 301 11.73 4.78 2.48
N VAL A 302 10.92 3.87 3.05
CA VAL A 302 10.27 2.79 2.27
C VAL A 302 9.20 3.35 1.34
N VAL A 303 8.35 4.27 1.82
CA VAL A 303 7.33 4.91 0.96
C VAL A 303 7.99 5.72 -0.16
N GLN A 304 9.10 6.41 0.09
CA GLN A 304 9.88 7.08 -0.96
C GLN A 304 10.37 6.11 -2.05
N ILE A 305 10.82 4.90 -1.68
CA ILE A 305 11.21 3.87 -2.67
C ILE A 305 10.04 3.49 -3.58
N LYS A 306 8.80 3.50 -3.07
CA LYS A 306 7.59 3.19 -3.83
C LYS A 306 7.25 4.26 -4.86
N PHE A 307 7.41 5.54 -4.52
CA PHE A 307 6.92 6.67 -5.34
C PHE A 307 8.01 7.43 -6.13
N ARG A 308 9.29 7.10 -5.96
CA ARG A 308 10.40 7.70 -6.73
C ARG A 308 10.44 7.31 -8.22
N VAL A 309 9.64 6.32 -8.61
CA VAL A 309 9.44 5.89 -10.01
C VAL A 309 8.65 6.90 -10.80
#